data_AF-A0A357D4Q3-F1
#
_entry.id   AF-A0A357D4Q3-F1
#
_cell.length_a   1.000
_cell.length_b   1.000
_cell.length_c   1.000
_cell.angle_alpha   90.00
_cell.angle_beta   90.00
_cell.angle_gamma   90.00
#
_symmetry.space_group_name_H-M   'P 1'
#
loop_
_entity.id
_entity.type
_entity.pdbx_description
1 polymer ?
#
loop_
_entity_poly.entity_id
_entity_poly.type
_entity_poly.pdbx_seq_one_letter_code
_entity_poly.pdbx_strand_id
1 'polypeptide(L)'
;LYAKGALANIDNSLLEAANNLGCSGVKCFFKVVIPLITPTLLAAGLLVFMRSFADFGTPMLIGEGYRTFPVVLYSEFINEVKGNDGFAAAIAIIAIIITTIVFLVQKYISNKHAFELNALHPMEEKEPKKVRKIFVHSYSYLVVAIGVLPQVYVTYTSFKKTSGKIFIPGYSLSSYETAFSKLGKSIQNTLVIPMLALVVIIIIAVLIAYLVVRRRNTLTNTVDILSMIPYIVPGTVLGIA
;
A
#
# COMPACT_ATOMS: atom_id res chain seq x y z
N LEU A 1 2.97 10.42 4.93
CA LEU A 1 2.75 10.15 6.37
C LEU A 1 3.99 9.52 7.02
N TYR A 2 4.40 8.31 6.63
CA TYR A 2 5.54 7.60 7.21
C TYR A 2 6.85 8.40 7.26
N ALA A 3 7.24 9.05 6.15
CA ALA A 3 8.45 9.88 6.12
C ALA A 3 8.38 11.09 7.06
N LYS A 4 7.20 11.74 7.18
CA LYS A 4 7.01 12.84 8.13
C LYS A 4 7.16 12.36 9.57
N GLY A 5 6.55 11.21 9.91
CA GLY A 5 6.68 10.60 11.23
C GLY A 5 8.13 10.23 11.54
N ALA A 6 8.87 9.65 10.60
CA ALA A 6 10.29 9.33 10.78
C ALA A 6 11.13 10.57 11.07
N LEU A 7 10.94 11.64 10.30
CA LEU A 7 11.65 12.91 10.47
C LEU A 7 11.35 13.57 11.83
N ALA A 8 10.11 13.44 12.33
CA ALA A 8 9.73 13.97 13.64
C ALA A 8 10.41 13.24 14.82
N ASN A 9 10.87 12.01 14.61
CA ASN A 9 11.60 11.24 15.62
C ASN A 9 13.12 11.47 15.59
N ILE A 10 13.63 12.31 14.67
CA ILE A 10 15.06 12.69 14.67
C ILE A 10 15.28 13.82 15.68
N ASP A 11 16.22 13.62 16.59
CA ASP A 11 16.64 14.66 17.52
C ASP A 11 17.49 15.73 16.81
N ASN A 12 17.16 17.00 17.03
CA ASN A 12 17.85 18.14 16.43
C ASN A 12 19.34 18.24 16.85
N SER A 13 19.70 17.69 18.01
CA SER A 13 21.10 17.62 18.47
C SER A 13 22.03 16.88 17.49
N LEU A 14 21.52 15.88 16.77
CA LEU A 14 22.27 15.16 15.74
C LEU A 14 22.60 16.07 14.55
N LEU A 15 21.68 16.97 14.19
CA LEU A 15 21.88 17.93 13.11
C LEU A 15 22.83 19.05 13.52
N GLU A 16 22.74 19.53 14.76
CA GLU A 16 23.66 20.52 15.32
C GLU A 16 25.09 19.98 15.41
N ALA A 17 25.26 18.74 15.89
CA ALA A 17 26.55 18.06 15.93
C ALA A 17 27.15 17.88 14.51
N ALA A 18 26.32 17.47 13.54
CA ALA A 18 26.76 17.36 12.15
C ALA A 18 27.21 18.72 11.58
N ASN A 19 26.48 19.78 11.89
CA ASN A 19 26.81 21.15 11.45
C ASN A 19 28.12 21.64 12.09
N ASN A 20 28.34 21.37 13.37
CA ASN A 20 29.60 21.69 14.08
C ASN A 20 30.81 20.98 13.48
N LEU A 21 30.63 19.78 12.90
CA LEU A 21 31.66 19.04 12.18
C LEU A 21 31.79 19.44 10.69
N GLY A 22 31.17 20.55 10.27
CA GLY A 22 31.23 21.05 8.90
C GLY A 22 30.34 20.30 7.90
N CYS A 23 29.37 19.52 8.37
CA CYS A 23 28.39 18.81 7.54
C CYS A 23 27.02 19.51 7.60
N SER A 24 26.73 20.36 6.62
CA SER A 24 25.50 21.16 6.56
C SER A 24 24.72 20.99 5.26
N GLY A 25 23.46 21.44 5.25
CA GLY A 25 22.59 21.48 4.06
C GLY A 25 22.33 20.11 3.43
N VAL A 26 22.47 20.01 2.11
CA VAL A 26 22.20 18.78 1.33
C VAL A 26 23.14 17.65 1.73
N LYS A 27 24.39 17.95 2.05
CA LYS A 27 25.37 16.96 2.50
C LYS A 27 24.94 16.30 3.81
N CYS A 28 24.44 17.10 4.77
CA CYS A 28 23.89 16.60 6.02
C CYS A 28 22.65 15.72 5.79
N PHE A 29 21.77 16.13 4.88
CA PHE A 29 20.59 15.35 4.53
C PHE A 29 20.93 13.93 4.05
N PHE A 30 21.85 13.78 3.08
CA PHE A 30 22.20 12.46 2.57
C PHE A 30 23.10 11.65 3.51
N LYS A 31 23.94 12.31 4.33
CA LYS A 31 24.91 11.64 5.19
C LYS A 31 24.36 11.28 6.58
N VAL A 32 23.40 12.03 7.08
CA VAL A 32 22.84 11.89 8.44
C VAL A 32 21.36 11.53 8.37
N VAL A 33 20.53 12.39 7.77
CA VAL A 33 19.07 12.23 7.80
C VAL A 33 18.62 10.96 7.07
N ILE A 34 19.05 10.75 5.82
CA ILE A 34 18.64 9.61 5.01
C ILE A 34 18.98 8.28 5.71
N PRO A 35 20.24 7.99 6.11
CA PRO A 35 20.57 6.76 6.81
C PRO A 35 19.74 6.50 8.07
N LEU A 36 19.42 7.54 8.83
CA LEU A 36 18.59 7.43 10.04
C LEU A 36 17.14 7.03 9.73
N ILE A 37 16.54 7.59 8.67
CA ILE A 37 15.16 7.28 8.30
C ILE A 37 15.01 6.12 7.33
N THR A 38 16.11 5.58 6.79
CA THR A 38 16.12 4.46 5.84
C THR A 38 15.25 3.28 6.29
N PRO A 39 15.30 2.78 7.54
CA PRO A 39 14.42 1.68 7.98
C PRO A 39 12.93 2.00 7.78
N THR A 40 12.54 3.23 8.14
CA THR A 40 11.16 3.68 8.02
C THR A 40 10.76 3.89 6.56
N LEU A 41 11.65 4.46 5.74
CA LEU A 41 11.42 4.62 4.30
C LEU A 41 11.28 3.27 3.59
N LEU A 42 12.11 2.30 3.95
CA LEU A 42 12.05 0.95 3.40
C LEU A 42 10.78 0.21 3.83
N ALA A 43 10.37 0.34 5.10
CA ALA A 43 9.10 -0.21 5.57
C ALA A 43 7.90 0.41 4.85
N ALA A 44 7.88 1.74 4.69
CA ALA A 44 6.85 2.43 3.92
C ALA A 44 6.87 2.04 2.43
N GLY A 45 8.06 1.90 1.85
CA GLY A 45 8.26 1.49 0.47
C GLY A 45 7.76 0.07 0.22
N LEU A 46 8.01 -0.86 1.15
CA LEU A 46 7.46 -2.21 1.10
C LEU A 46 5.92 -2.17 1.11
N LEU A 47 5.30 -1.39 1.99
CA LEU A 47 3.84 -1.26 2.03
C LEU A 47 3.26 -0.73 0.72
N VAL A 48 3.90 0.28 0.12
CA VAL A 48 3.49 0.82 -1.19
C VAL A 48 3.69 -0.20 -2.29
N PHE A 49 4.83 -0.89 -2.32
CA PHE A 49 5.11 -1.96 -3.27
C PHE A 49 4.05 -3.07 -3.20
N MET A 50 3.76 -3.57 -1.99
CA MET A 50 2.76 -4.61 -1.77
C MET A 50 1.37 -4.19 -2.24
N ARG A 51 0.98 -2.94 -1.96
CA ARG A 51 -0.31 -2.38 -2.42
C ARG A 51 -0.40 -2.28 -3.93
N SER A 52 0.64 -1.76 -4.59
CA SER A 52 0.66 -1.62 -6.04
C SER A 52 0.78 -2.96 -6.76
N PHE A 53 1.58 -3.88 -6.23
CA PHE A 53 1.79 -5.22 -6.79
C PHE A 53 0.51 -6.08 -6.71
N ALA A 54 -0.28 -5.89 -5.66
CA ALA A 54 -1.56 -6.57 -5.46
C ALA A 54 -2.74 -5.87 -6.18
N ASP A 55 -2.53 -4.75 -6.87
CA ASP A 55 -3.62 -3.98 -7.47
C ASP A 55 -4.22 -4.69 -8.69
N PHE A 56 -5.44 -5.17 -8.51
CA PHE A 56 -6.24 -5.80 -9.55
C PHE A 56 -7.27 -4.82 -10.14
N GLY A 57 -7.90 -3.99 -9.31
CA GLY A 57 -9.07 -3.21 -9.70
C GLY A 57 -8.76 -2.16 -10.76
N THR A 58 -7.67 -1.41 -10.58
CA THR A 58 -7.27 -0.35 -11.51
C THR A 58 -7.00 -0.89 -12.92
N PRO A 59 -6.09 -1.87 -13.13
CA PRO A 59 -5.83 -2.39 -14.48
C PRO A 59 -7.02 -3.13 -15.08
N MET A 60 -7.86 -3.80 -14.27
CA MET A 60 -9.06 -4.47 -14.76
C MET A 60 -10.12 -3.47 -15.29
N LEU A 61 -10.29 -2.33 -14.64
CA LEU A 61 -11.33 -1.35 -14.99
C LEU A 61 -10.89 -0.37 -16.09
N ILE A 62 -9.67 0.14 -15.99
CA ILE A 62 -9.19 1.24 -16.84
C ILE A 62 -7.86 0.93 -17.53
N GLY A 63 -7.34 -0.30 -17.39
CA GLY A 63 -6.09 -0.72 -18.00
C GLY A 63 -6.22 -1.19 -19.44
N GLU A 64 -7.36 -1.04 -20.12
CA GLU A 64 -7.50 -1.25 -21.57
C GLU A 64 -6.83 -2.53 -22.14
N GLY A 65 -6.89 -3.65 -21.40
CA GLY A 65 -6.28 -4.92 -21.83
C GLY A 65 -4.83 -5.13 -21.41
N TYR A 66 -4.24 -4.23 -20.62
CA TYR A 66 -2.96 -4.45 -19.96
C TYR A 66 -3.01 -5.69 -19.06
N ARG A 67 -2.14 -6.65 -19.35
CA ARG A 67 -2.04 -7.93 -18.65
C ARG A 67 -1.13 -7.80 -17.44
N THR A 68 -1.64 -7.19 -16.37
CA THR A 68 -0.91 -7.16 -15.09
C THR A 68 -0.99 -8.50 -14.40
N PHE A 69 -0.06 -8.73 -13.48
CA PHE A 69 0.03 -9.98 -12.75
C PHE A 69 -1.29 -10.40 -12.06
N PRO A 70 -1.97 -9.52 -11.29
CA PRO A 70 -3.25 -9.87 -10.68
C PRO A 70 -4.38 -10.11 -11.69
N VAL A 71 -4.37 -9.38 -12.82
CA VAL A 71 -5.39 -9.53 -13.88
C VAL A 71 -5.26 -10.88 -14.57
N VAL A 72 -4.03 -11.29 -14.92
CA VAL A 72 -3.79 -12.60 -15.55
C VAL A 72 -4.19 -13.72 -14.60
N LEU A 73 -3.78 -13.64 -13.33
CA LEU A 73 -4.12 -14.64 -12.32
C LEU A 73 -5.64 -14.79 -12.16
N TYR A 74 -6.37 -13.69 -12.01
CA TYR A 74 -7.83 -13.71 -11.93
C TYR A 74 -8.48 -14.25 -13.20
N SER A 75 -8.01 -13.79 -14.37
CA SER A 75 -8.58 -14.18 -15.66
C SER A 75 -8.41 -15.66 -15.94
N GLU A 76 -7.32 -16.28 -15.50
CA GLU A 76 -7.06 -17.71 -15.71
C GLU A 76 -7.94 -18.55 -14.78
N PHE A 77 -8.09 -18.13 -13.53
CA PHE A 77 -8.87 -18.84 -12.51
C PHE A 77 -10.38 -18.84 -12.80
N ILE A 78 -10.93 -17.70 -13.24
CA ILE A 78 -12.37 -17.58 -13.53
C ILE A 78 -12.75 -18.20 -14.88
N ASN A 79 -11.80 -18.57 -15.74
CA ASN A 79 -12.11 -19.03 -17.09
C ASN A 79 -12.67 -20.46 -17.10
N GLU A 80 -13.98 -20.59 -16.94
CA GLU A 80 -14.68 -21.89 -16.80
C GLU A 80 -14.53 -22.85 -18.00
N VAL A 81 -14.09 -22.38 -19.17
CA VAL A 81 -14.03 -23.20 -20.42
C VAL A 81 -12.62 -23.72 -20.73
N LYS A 82 -11.56 -23.03 -20.30
CA LYS A 82 -10.14 -23.33 -20.61
C LYS A 82 -9.14 -22.85 -19.54
N GLY A 83 -9.58 -22.58 -18.32
CA GLY A 83 -8.68 -22.17 -17.24
C GLY A 83 -7.69 -23.28 -16.92
N ASN A 84 -6.40 -22.94 -16.89
CA ASN A 84 -5.37 -23.84 -16.39
C ASN A 84 -5.06 -23.48 -14.94
N ASP A 85 -5.73 -24.17 -14.01
CA ASP A 85 -5.51 -24.01 -12.56
C ASP A 85 -4.03 -24.17 -12.19
N GLY A 86 -3.31 -25.05 -12.90
CA GLY A 86 -1.88 -25.22 -12.75
C GLY A 86 -1.07 -23.98 -13.15
N PHE A 87 -1.49 -23.27 -14.19
CA PHE A 87 -0.88 -21.99 -14.59
C PHE A 87 -1.21 -20.88 -13.59
N ALA A 88 -2.45 -20.80 -13.11
CA ALA A 88 -2.85 -19.84 -12.08
C ALA A 88 -2.06 -20.06 -10.77
N ALA A 89 -1.90 -21.32 -10.34
CA ALA A 89 -1.10 -21.68 -9.18
C ALA A 89 0.40 -21.36 -9.39
N ALA A 90 0.95 -21.62 -10.58
CA ALA A 90 2.33 -21.27 -10.89
C ALA A 90 2.56 -19.75 -10.81
N ILE A 91 1.63 -18.95 -11.33
CA ILE A 91 1.66 -17.49 -11.20
C ILE A 91 1.61 -17.13 -9.71
N ALA A 92 0.63 -17.63 -8.94
CA ALA A 92 0.52 -17.36 -7.50
C ALA A 92 1.84 -17.62 -6.73
N ILE A 93 2.49 -18.75 -7.00
CA ILE A 93 3.79 -19.11 -6.41
C ILE A 93 4.87 -18.09 -6.78
N ILE A 94 4.95 -17.66 -8.05
CA ILE A 94 5.90 -16.62 -8.49
C ILE A 94 5.65 -15.31 -7.73
N ALA A 95 4.39 -14.93 -7.48
CA ALA A 95 4.06 -13.74 -6.68
C ALA A 95 4.61 -13.87 -5.27
N ILE A 96 4.38 -15.02 -4.62
CA ILE A 96 4.84 -15.28 -3.26
C ILE A 96 6.37 -15.20 -3.20
N ILE A 97 7.07 -15.76 -4.18
CA ILE A 97 8.53 -15.70 -4.26
C ILE A 97 9.00 -14.25 -4.38
N ILE A 98 8.44 -13.47 -5.31
CA ILE A 98 8.84 -12.06 -5.52
C ILE A 98 8.61 -11.23 -4.25
N THR A 99 7.41 -11.33 -3.68
CA THR A 99 7.04 -10.56 -2.47
C THR A 99 7.87 -10.96 -1.26
N THR A 100 8.17 -12.26 -1.11
CA THR A 100 9.09 -12.76 -0.07
C THR A 100 10.50 -12.23 -0.27
N ILE A 101 11.05 -12.23 -1.48
CA ILE A 101 12.39 -11.68 -1.75
C ILE A 101 12.43 -10.19 -1.42
N VAL A 102 11.44 -9.41 -1.84
CA VAL A 102 11.37 -7.97 -1.54
C VAL A 102 11.28 -7.73 -0.03
N PHE A 103 10.47 -8.51 0.68
CA PHE A 103 10.39 -8.47 2.14
C PHE A 103 11.73 -8.81 2.82
N LEU A 104 12.41 -9.89 2.40
CA LEU A 104 13.68 -10.30 2.98
C LEU A 104 14.80 -9.28 2.72
N VAL A 105 14.85 -8.70 1.52
CA VAL A 105 15.79 -7.62 1.18
C VAL A 105 15.50 -6.39 2.05
N GLN A 106 14.22 -6.00 2.18
CA GLN A 106 13.82 -4.91 3.05
C GLN A 106 14.24 -5.16 4.50
N LYS A 107 13.97 -6.35 5.04
CA LYS A 107 14.33 -6.74 6.41
C LYS A 107 15.84 -6.74 6.64
N TYR A 108 16.60 -7.26 5.68
CA TYR A 108 18.06 -7.30 5.75
C TYR A 108 18.67 -5.90 5.81
N ILE A 109 18.22 -4.98 4.93
CA ILE A 109 18.73 -3.61 4.91
C ILE A 109 18.24 -2.84 6.15
N SER A 110 16.98 -3.02 6.56
CA SER A 110 16.41 -2.36 7.74
C SER A 110 17.17 -2.72 9.01
N ASN A 111 17.57 -3.99 9.18
CA ASN A 111 18.35 -4.43 10.34
C ASN A 111 19.75 -3.81 10.41
N LYS A 112 20.37 -3.48 9.26
CA LYS A 112 21.68 -2.80 9.24
C LYS A 112 21.61 -1.34 9.66
N HIS A 113 20.44 -0.72 9.54
CA HIS A 113 20.22 0.70 9.84
C HIS A 113 19.27 0.90 11.02
N ALA A 114 19.10 -0.11 11.89
CA ALA A 114 18.24 -0.02 13.07
C ALA A 114 18.86 0.92 14.11
N PHE A 115 18.61 2.22 13.94
CA PHE A 115 18.95 3.25 14.92
C PHE A 115 17.75 3.44 15.86
N GLU A 116 18.00 3.43 17.16
CA GLU A 116 17.00 3.84 18.14
C GLU A 116 16.84 5.36 18.06
N LEU A 117 15.79 5.79 17.35
CA LEU A 117 15.42 7.19 17.25
C LEU A 117 14.49 7.54 18.40
N ASN A 118 15.02 8.25 19.40
CA ASN A 118 14.23 8.91 20.42
C ASN A 118 14.59 10.40 20.40
N ALA A 119 13.67 11.24 19.92
CA ALA A 119 13.86 12.68 19.94
C ALA A 119 13.42 13.24 21.30
N LEU A 120 14.36 13.83 22.05
CA LEU A 120 14.03 14.77 23.12
C LEU A 120 13.75 16.17 22.55
N HIS A 121 14.44 16.55 21.48
CA HIS A 121 14.23 17.80 20.76
C HIS A 121 13.84 17.54 19.29
N PRO A 122 12.53 17.41 18.98
CA PRO A 122 12.09 17.20 17.62
C PRO A 122 12.52 18.35 16.70
N MET A 123 12.78 18.05 15.43
CA MET A 123 13.09 19.08 14.44
C MET A 123 11.95 20.11 14.36
N GLU A 124 12.28 21.39 14.52
CA GLU A 124 11.32 22.48 14.32
C GLU A 124 10.99 22.65 12.82
N GLU A 125 9.69 22.71 12.50
CA GLU A 125 9.21 22.99 11.16
C GLU A 125 9.52 24.46 10.81
N LYS A 126 10.52 24.69 9.94
CA LYS A 126 10.85 26.04 9.43
C LYS A 126 10.01 26.38 8.20
N GLU A 127 9.29 27.51 8.26
CA GLU A 127 8.53 28.02 7.11
C GLU A 127 9.47 28.37 5.93
N PRO A 128 9.23 27.82 4.72
CA PRO A 128 10.02 28.16 3.55
C PRO A 128 9.75 29.59 3.08
N LYS A 129 10.75 30.23 2.46
CA LYS A 129 10.60 31.53 1.78
C LYS A 129 9.43 31.49 0.77
N LYS A 130 8.73 32.61 0.57
CA LYS A 130 7.51 32.72 -0.25
C LYS A 130 7.58 31.99 -1.60
N VAL A 131 8.67 32.17 -2.36
CA VAL A 131 8.86 31.50 -3.67
C VAL A 131 8.94 29.98 -3.50
N ARG A 132 9.77 29.50 -2.57
CA ARG A 132 9.92 28.07 -2.29
C ARG A 132 8.61 27.44 -1.78
N LYS A 133 7.82 28.19 -1.00
CA LYS A 133 6.48 27.78 -0.54
C LYS A 133 5.56 27.47 -1.73
N ILE A 134 5.53 28.35 -2.74
CA ILE A 134 4.74 28.14 -3.96
C ILE A 134 5.16 26.86 -4.68
N PHE A 135 6.46 26.66 -4.91
CA PHE A 135 6.97 25.45 -5.59
C PHE A 135 6.64 24.15 -4.82
N VAL A 136 6.76 24.16 -3.49
CA VAL A 136 6.44 22.98 -2.67
C VAL A 136 4.95 22.66 -2.71
N HIS A 137 4.08 23.66 -2.61
CA HIS A 137 2.64 23.45 -2.71
C HIS A 137 2.23 23.02 -4.11
N SER A 138 2.74 23.66 -5.16
CA SER A 138 2.40 23.30 -6.54
C SER A 138 2.81 21.87 -6.87
N TYR A 139 4.01 21.45 -6.47
CA TYR A 139 4.46 20.07 -6.63
C TYR A 139 3.55 19.09 -5.87
N SER A 140 3.23 19.41 -4.62
CA SER A 140 2.38 18.55 -3.78
C SER A 140 0.97 18.40 -4.34
N TYR A 141 0.34 19.50 -4.78
CA TYR A 141 -0.98 19.47 -5.40
C TYR A 141 -0.97 18.74 -6.74
N LEU A 142 0.10 18.87 -7.54
CA LEU A 142 0.23 18.15 -8.80
C LEU A 142 0.31 16.63 -8.59
N VAL A 143 1.11 16.18 -7.61
CA VAL A 143 1.19 14.75 -7.25
C VAL A 143 -0.16 14.22 -6.77
N VAL A 144 -0.87 14.99 -5.92
CA VAL A 144 -2.21 14.62 -5.46
C VAL A 144 -3.20 14.57 -6.62
N ALA A 145 -3.17 15.56 -7.52
CA ALA A 145 -4.04 15.60 -8.69
C ALA A 145 -3.84 14.36 -9.57
N ILE A 146 -2.58 13.99 -9.85
CA ILE A 146 -2.26 12.77 -10.61
C ILE A 146 -2.78 11.52 -9.91
N GLY A 147 -2.62 11.43 -8.58
CA GLY A 147 -3.08 10.29 -7.78
C GLY A 147 -4.60 10.15 -7.71
N VAL A 148 -5.35 11.25 -7.87
CA VAL A 148 -6.83 11.30 -7.81
C VAL A 148 -7.48 11.14 -9.20
N LEU A 149 -6.73 11.38 -10.28
CA LEU A 149 -7.22 11.29 -11.66
C LEU A 149 -7.91 9.96 -11.99
N PRO A 150 -7.36 8.78 -11.64
CA PRO A 150 -8.01 7.50 -11.91
C PRO A 150 -9.39 7.36 -11.24
N GLN A 151 -9.54 7.80 -9.99
CA GLN A 151 -10.85 7.75 -9.30
C GLN A 151 -11.85 8.70 -9.95
N VAL A 152 -11.40 9.89 -10.36
CA VAL A 152 -12.24 10.85 -11.10
C VAL A 152 -12.67 10.26 -12.44
N TYR A 153 -11.76 9.61 -13.17
CA TYR A 153 -12.06 8.96 -14.45
C TYR A 153 -13.05 7.80 -14.32
N VAL A 154 -12.89 6.94 -13.31
CA VAL A 154 -13.85 5.85 -13.02
C VAL A 154 -15.22 6.41 -12.63
N THR A 155 -15.24 7.46 -11.80
CA THR A 155 -16.49 8.13 -11.40
C THR A 155 -17.17 8.80 -12.58
N TYR A 156 -16.41 9.37 -13.52
CA TYR A 156 -16.97 9.95 -14.73
C TYR A 156 -17.54 8.87 -15.66
N THR A 157 -16.80 7.77 -15.87
CA THR A 157 -17.23 6.69 -16.77
C THR A 157 -18.43 5.91 -16.24
N SER A 158 -18.68 5.91 -14.92
CA SER A 158 -19.86 5.25 -14.33
C SER A 158 -21.20 5.89 -14.74
N PHE A 159 -21.21 7.16 -15.14
CA PHE A 159 -22.39 7.86 -15.65
C PHE A 159 -22.60 7.73 -17.17
N LYS A 160 -21.63 7.14 -17.90
CA LYS A 160 -21.76 6.96 -19.35
C LYS A 160 -22.77 5.86 -19.66
N LYS A 161 -23.48 6.04 -20.78
CA LYS A 161 -24.37 5.00 -21.31
C LYS A 161 -23.55 3.81 -21.79
N THR A 162 -24.06 2.61 -21.55
CA THR A 162 -23.41 1.34 -21.92
C THR A 162 -24.37 0.47 -22.74
N SER A 163 -23.82 -0.27 -23.70
CA SER A 163 -24.50 -1.37 -24.38
C SER A 163 -23.62 -2.60 -24.25
N GLY A 164 -24.01 -3.53 -23.37
CA GLY A 164 -23.15 -4.63 -22.96
C GLY A 164 -21.87 -4.13 -22.28
N LYS A 165 -20.70 -4.52 -22.82
CA LYS A 165 -19.39 -4.15 -22.27
C LYS A 165 -18.79 -2.87 -22.89
N ILE A 166 -19.53 -2.18 -23.78
CA ILE A 166 -19.01 -1.06 -24.57
C ILE A 166 -19.71 0.23 -24.16
N PHE A 167 -18.95 1.32 -24.06
CA PHE A 167 -19.48 2.66 -23.85
C PHE A 167 -20.09 3.22 -25.15
N ILE A 168 -21.31 3.72 -25.06
CA ILE A 168 -21.99 4.43 -26.15
C ILE A 168 -22.07 5.93 -25.81
N PRO A 169 -22.16 6.82 -26.81
CA PRO A 169 -22.36 8.25 -26.56
C PRO A 169 -23.62 8.52 -25.72
N GLY A 170 -23.52 9.45 -24.78
CA GLY A 170 -24.59 9.84 -23.87
C GLY A 170 -24.37 9.42 -22.41
N TYR A 171 -25.20 9.96 -21.52
CA TYR A 171 -25.19 9.67 -20.09
C TYR A 171 -26.45 8.90 -19.71
N SER A 172 -26.34 7.97 -18.77
CA SER A 172 -27.47 7.17 -18.30
C SER A 172 -27.22 6.63 -16.89
N LEU A 173 -28.28 6.54 -16.08
CA LEU A 173 -28.26 5.86 -14.79
C LEU A 173 -28.63 4.37 -14.89
N SER A 174 -28.91 3.86 -16.09
CA SER A 174 -29.28 2.45 -16.34
C SER A 174 -28.24 1.45 -15.82
N SER A 175 -26.96 1.84 -15.79
CA SER A 175 -25.88 1.02 -15.22
C SER A 175 -26.08 0.76 -13.72
N TYR A 176 -26.53 1.77 -12.95
CA TYR A 176 -26.83 1.63 -11.53
C TYR A 176 -28.09 0.80 -11.29
N GLU A 177 -29.15 1.04 -12.06
CA GLU A 177 -30.39 0.25 -11.95
C GLU A 177 -30.12 -1.24 -12.24
N THR A 178 -29.32 -1.54 -13.26
CA THR A 178 -28.89 -2.91 -13.58
C THR A 178 -28.02 -3.50 -12.47
N ALA A 179 -27.11 -2.71 -11.89
CA ALA A 179 -26.26 -3.16 -10.80
C ALA A 179 -27.08 -3.55 -9.56
N PHE A 180 -28.03 -2.71 -9.12
CA PHE A 180 -28.84 -2.99 -7.95
C PHE A 180 -29.87 -4.11 -8.19
N SER A 181 -30.46 -4.20 -9.39
CA SER A 181 -31.46 -5.22 -9.70
C SER A 181 -30.87 -6.61 -9.96
N LYS A 182 -29.80 -6.72 -10.75
CA LYS A 182 -29.22 -8.02 -11.14
C LYS A 182 -28.08 -8.48 -10.23
N LEU A 183 -27.33 -7.55 -9.63
CA LEU A 183 -26.14 -7.86 -8.82
C LEU A 183 -26.36 -7.53 -7.33
N GLY A 184 -27.59 -7.28 -6.90
CA GLY A 184 -27.90 -6.88 -5.52
C GLY A 184 -27.30 -7.80 -4.45
N LYS A 185 -27.37 -9.12 -4.65
CA LYS A 185 -26.76 -10.10 -3.73
C LYS A 185 -25.23 -10.01 -3.71
N SER A 186 -24.59 -9.85 -4.86
CA SER A 186 -23.14 -9.71 -4.95
C SER A 186 -22.66 -8.42 -4.27
N ILE A 187 -23.36 -7.30 -4.49
CA ILE A 187 -23.07 -6.01 -3.84
C ILE A 187 -23.21 -6.15 -2.31
N GLN A 188 -24.29 -6.79 -1.84
CA GLN A 188 -24.48 -7.04 -0.41
C GLN A 188 -23.36 -7.90 0.15
N ASN A 189 -22.96 -8.99 -0.51
CA ASN A 189 -21.86 -9.84 -0.07
C ASN A 189 -20.53 -9.07 0.02
N THR A 190 -20.25 -8.21 -0.96
CA THR A 190 -19.04 -7.35 -0.96
C THR A 190 -19.01 -6.34 0.19
N LEU A 191 -20.16 -5.96 0.76
CA LEU A 191 -20.21 -5.06 1.93
C LEU A 191 -20.29 -5.82 3.25
N VAL A 192 -21.14 -6.85 3.33
CA VAL A 192 -21.42 -7.60 4.55
C VAL A 192 -20.26 -8.49 4.95
N ILE A 193 -19.65 -9.23 4.01
CA ILE A 193 -18.56 -10.16 4.32
C ILE A 193 -17.35 -9.40 4.90
N PRO A 194 -16.85 -8.31 4.29
CA PRO A 194 -15.74 -7.56 4.87
C PRO A 194 -16.10 -6.88 6.19
N MET A 195 -17.34 -6.41 6.38
CA MET A 195 -17.77 -5.84 7.66
C MET A 195 -17.74 -6.88 8.79
N LEU A 196 -18.27 -8.08 8.55
CA LEU A 196 -18.22 -9.15 9.54
C LEU A 196 -16.79 -9.61 9.81
N ALA A 197 -15.99 -9.77 8.75
CA ALA A 197 -14.58 -10.11 8.87
C ALA A 197 -13.81 -9.06 9.68
N LEU A 198 -14.10 -7.77 9.48
CA LEU A 198 -13.46 -6.66 10.20
C LEU A 198 -13.72 -6.76 11.71
N VAL A 199 -14.94 -7.10 12.14
CA VAL A 199 -15.25 -7.28 13.56
C VAL A 199 -14.41 -8.41 14.16
N VAL A 200 -14.33 -9.56 13.47
CA VAL A 200 -13.54 -10.72 13.92
C VAL A 200 -12.05 -10.39 13.95
N ILE A 201 -11.52 -9.73 12.91
CA ILE A 201 -10.12 -9.33 12.80
C ILE A 201 -9.74 -8.36 13.93
N ILE A 202 -10.59 -7.40 14.27
CA ILE A 202 -10.33 -6.46 15.37
C ILE A 202 -10.18 -7.22 16.70
N ILE A 203 -11.10 -8.15 16.99
CA ILE A 203 -11.05 -8.93 18.23
C ILE A 203 -9.75 -9.74 18.29
N ILE A 204 -9.41 -10.46 17.22
CA ILE A 204 -8.19 -11.27 17.15
C ILE A 204 -6.94 -10.39 17.26
N ALA A 205 -6.89 -9.26 16.55
CA ALA A 205 -5.75 -8.35 16.55
C ALA A 205 -5.48 -7.77 17.94
N VAL A 206 -6.53 -7.38 18.68
CA VAL A 206 -6.41 -6.90 20.06
C VAL A 206 -5.85 -7.98 20.98
N LEU A 207 -6.34 -9.22 20.85
CA LEU A 207 -5.84 -10.34 21.65
C LEU A 207 -4.36 -10.65 21.36
N ILE A 208 -3.97 -10.69 20.08
CA ILE A 208 -2.59 -10.92 19.67
C ILE A 208 -1.68 -9.79 20.17
N ALA A 209 -2.07 -8.52 19.96
CA ALA A 209 -1.30 -7.37 20.42
C ALA A 209 -1.10 -7.40 21.94
N TYR A 210 -2.16 -7.73 22.69
CA TYR A 210 -2.09 -7.88 24.13
C TYR A 210 -1.11 -8.99 24.56
N LEU A 211 -1.14 -10.16 23.91
CA LEU A 211 -0.26 -11.28 24.22
C LEU A 211 1.21 -10.97 23.91
N VAL A 212 1.49 -10.40 22.73
CA VAL A 212 2.84 -10.07 22.27
C VAL A 212 3.50 -9.01 23.16
N VAL A 213 2.75 -8.01 23.61
CA VAL A 213 3.26 -6.97 24.52
C VAL A 213 3.47 -7.52 25.93
N ARG A 214 2.58 -8.40 26.41
CA ARG A 214 2.61 -8.87 27.81
C ARG A 214 3.62 -10.00 28.06
N ARG A 215 3.94 -10.84 27.05
CA ARG A 215 4.89 -11.96 27.21
C ARG A 215 5.79 -12.10 25.98
N ARG A 216 7.11 -12.01 26.18
CA ARG A 216 8.13 -12.32 25.16
C ARG A 216 8.59 -13.78 25.28
N ASN A 217 7.85 -14.70 24.65
CA ASN A 217 8.17 -16.13 24.57
C ASN A 217 8.23 -16.57 23.10
N THR A 218 8.76 -17.76 22.81
CA THR A 218 8.85 -18.29 21.44
C THR A 218 7.48 -18.35 20.76
N LEU A 219 6.43 -18.73 21.49
CA LEU A 219 5.05 -18.77 20.98
C LEU A 219 4.56 -17.39 20.51
N THR A 220 4.77 -16.33 21.31
CA THR A 220 4.32 -14.98 20.95
C THR A 220 5.12 -14.41 19.80
N ASN A 221 6.42 -14.74 19.70
CA ASN A 221 7.24 -14.37 18.55
C ASN A 221 6.80 -15.09 17.25
N THR A 222 6.42 -16.37 17.32
CA THR A 222 5.86 -17.08 16.17
C THR A 222 4.52 -16.50 15.73
N VAL A 223 3.63 -16.16 16.67
CA VAL A 223 2.35 -15.52 16.37
C VAL A 223 2.55 -14.15 15.73
N ASP A 224 3.52 -13.37 16.18
CA ASP A 224 3.87 -12.07 15.59
C ASP A 224 4.33 -12.20 14.12
N ILE A 225 5.21 -13.18 13.84
CA ILE A 225 5.66 -13.48 12.47
C ILE A 225 4.50 -13.96 11.59
N LEU A 226 3.66 -14.88 12.07
CA LEU A 226 2.48 -15.36 11.34
C LEU A 226 1.50 -14.22 11.03
N SER A 227 1.36 -13.26 11.95
CA SER A 227 0.49 -12.09 11.79
C SER A 227 1.00 -11.12 10.72
N MET A 228 2.29 -11.16 10.38
CA MET A 228 2.87 -10.39 9.28
C MET A 228 2.71 -11.06 7.91
N ILE A 229 2.41 -12.36 7.83
CA ILE A 229 2.27 -13.07 6.54
C ILE A 229 1.21 -12.44 5.62
N PRO A 230 0.01 -12.05 6.10
CA PRO A 230 -0.98 -11.39 5.25
C PRO A 230 -0.53 -10.03 4.70
N TYR A 231 0.48 -9.38 5.31
CA TYR A 231 1.08 -8.17 4.75
C TYR A 231 2.03 -8.47 3.59
N ILE A 232 2.59 -9.68 3.55
CA ILE A 232 3.58 -10.13 2.56
C ILE A 232 2.88 -10.83 1.38
N VAL A 233 1.69 -11.41 1.57
CA VAL A 233 0.97 -12.08 0.49
C VAL A 233 -0.09 -11.13 -0.09
N PRO A 234 -0.09 -10.86 -1.41
CA PRO A 234 -1.14 -10.10 -2.07
C PRO A 234 -2.52 -10.70 -1.78
N GLY A 235 -3.49 -9.88 -1.33
CA GLY A 235 -4.83 -10.37 -0.99
C GLY A 235 -5.58 -11.02 -2.16
N THR A 236 -5.24 -10.65 -3.39
CA THR A 236 -5.74 -11.29 -4.61
C THR A 236 -5.22 -12.71 -4.79
N VAL A 237 -3.97 -12.97 -4.40
CA VAL A 237 -3.38 -14.32 -4.41
C VAL A 237 -4.00 -15.17 -3.30
N LEU A 238 -4.18 -14.59 -2.11
CA LEU A 238 -4.76 -15.32 -0.96
C LEU A 238 -6.24 -15.64 -1.12
N GLY A 239 -6.99 -14.79 -1.83
CA GLY A 239 -8.43 -14.99 -2.03
C GLY A 239 -8.80 -15.95 -3.17
N ILE A 240 -7.82 -16.33 -4.00
CA ILE A 240 -8.01 -17.21 -5.17
C ILE A 240 -7.38 -18.59 -4.93
N ALA A 241 -6.34 -18.67 -4.10
CA ALA A 241 -5.65 -19.92 -3.73
C ALA A 241 -6.39 -20.75 -2.66
#